data_AF-A0A0F9TNH9-F1
#
_entry.id   AF-A0A0F9TNH9-F1
#
_cell.length_a   1.000
_cell.length_b   1.000
_cell.length_c   1.000
_cell.angle_alpha   90.00
_cell.angle_beta   90.00
_cell.angle_gamma   90.00
#
_symmetry.space_group_name_H-M   'P 1'
#
loop_
_entity.id
_entity.type
_entity.pdbx_description
1 polymer ?
#
loop_
_entity_poly.entity_id
_entity_poly.type
_entity_poly.pdbx_seq_one_letter_code
_entity_poly.pdbx_strand_id
1 'polypeptide(L)' 'VFDEGLKYRSMVLPDTFIDQASPADMYAVAGMNAEQIEAKVLDVLGVASIGAQRA' A
#
# COMPACT_ATOMS: atom_id res chain seq x y z
N VAL A 1 -0.85 17.06 13.93
CA VAL A 1 -1.89 16.31 13.13
C VAL A 1 -1.93 14.86 13.57
N PHE A 2 -0.81 14.22 13.88
CA PHE A 2 -0.79 12.97 14.62
C PHE A 2 0.27 13.10 15.71
N ASP A 3 -0.15 13.59 16.87
CA ASP A 3 0.80 13.98 17.90
C ASP A 3 1.13 12.77 18.81
N GLU A 4 0.26 11.75 18.90
CA GLU A 4 0.52 10.50 19.62
C GLU A 4 -0.20 9.27 18.99
N GLY A 5 0.55 8.22 18.63
CA GLY A 5 0.02 6.84 18.47
C GLY A 5 -0.48 6.39 17.09
N LEU A 6 -0.83 7.28 16.16
CA LEU A 6 -1.33 6.85 14.84
C LEU A 6 -0.18 6.66 13.83
N LYS A 7 -0.09 5.45 13.25
CA LYS A 7 0.76 5.21 12.09
C LYS A 7 0.06 5.72 10.83
N TYR A 8 0.68 6.69 10.14
CA TYR A 8 0.16 7.25 8.90
C TYR A 8 1.16 7.06 7.74
N ARG A 9 0.66 6.61 6.60
CA ARG A 9 1.43 6.47 5.36
C ARG A 9 0.58 6.86 4.16
N SER A 10 0.99 7.94 3.49
CA SER A 10 0.40 8.34 2.21
C SER A 10 0.86 7.38 1.10
N MET A 11 -0.06 7.03 0.21
CA MET A 11 0.21 6.31 -1.03
C MET A 11 -0.28 7.17 -2.19
N VAL A 12 0.58 7.38 -3.18
CA VAL A 12 0.33 8.23 -4.34
C VAL A 12 0.84 7.53 -5.59
N LEU A 13 0.31 7.91 -6.74
CA LEU A 13 0.86 7.46 -8.01
C LEU A 13 2.34 7.89 -8.12
N PRO A 14 3.20 7.03 -8.69
CA PRO A 14 4.61 7.34 -8.85
C PRO A 14 4.78 8.51 -9.83
N ASP A 15 5.83 9.30 -9.62
CA ASP A 15 6.21 10.39 -10.51
C ASP A 15 6.95 9.84 -11.76
N THR A 16 6.24 9.02 -12.52
CA THR A 16 6.73 8.36 -13.75
C THR A 16 5.59 8.19 -14.73
N PHE A 17 5.87 8.25 -16.03
CA PHE A 17 4.89 7.87 -17.03
C PHE A 17 4.54 6.38 -16.93
N ILE A 18 3.25 6.07 -17.05
CA ILE A 18 2.72 4.71 -17.14
C ILE A 18 2.19 4.54 -18.55
N ASP A 19 2.68 3.52 -19.26
CA ASP A 19 2.20 3.20 -20.59
C ASP A 19 0.73 2.82 -20.57
N GLN A 20 0.00 3.23 -21.61
CA GLN A 20 -1.41 2.90 -21.77
C GLN A 20 -1.59 1.38 -21.86
N ALA A 21 -2.43 0.85 -20.99
CA ALA A 21 -2.72 -0.58 -20.89
C ALA A 21 -4.13 -0.77 -20.32
N SER A 22 -4.49 -2.00 -19.96
CA SER A 22 -5.71 -2.19 -19.20
C SER A 22 -5.61 -1.45 -17.85
N PRO A 23 -6.73 -0.99 -17.26
CA PRO A 23 -6.69 -0.34 -15.95
C PRO A 23 -5.99 -1.19 -14.88
N ALA A 24 -6.20 -2.51 -14.90
CA ALA A 24 -5.57 -3.43 -13.96
C ALA A 24 -4.04 -3.41 -14.07
N ASP A 25 -3.51 -3.46 -15.30
CA ASP A 25 -2.07 -3.42 -15.55
C ASP A 25 -1.47 -2.07 -15.14
N MET A 26 -2.15 -0.97 -15.45
CA MET A 26 -1.72 0.37 -15.07
C MET A 26 -1.61 0.51 -13.54
N TYR A 27 -2.57 -0.01 -12.77
CA TYR A 27 -2.51 0.03 -11.30
C TYR A 27 -1.43 -0.89 -10.73
N ALA A 28 -1.20 -2.06 -11.34
CA ALA A 28 -0.14 -2.97 -10.93
C ALA A 28 1.25 -2.33 -11.11
N VAL A 29 1.48 -1.64 -12.24
CA VAL A 29 2.70 -0.86 -12.49
C VAL A 29 2.83 0.30 -11.50
N ALA A 30 1.72 0.99 -11.20
CA ALA A 30 1.72 2.12 -10.28
C ALA A 30 2.01 1.74 -8.81
N GLY A 31 1.92 0.45 -8.43
CA GLY A 31 2.02 0.08 -7.02
C GLY A 31 0.74 0.35 -6.23
N MET A 32 -0.40 0.54 -6.91
CA MET A 32 -1.64 1.09 -6.33
C MET A 32 -2.83 0.12 -6.47
N ASN A 33 -2.57 -1.18 -6.65
CA ASN A 33 -3.63 -2.19 -6.59
C ASN A 33 -3.90 -2.64 -5.13
N ALA A 34 -4.96 -3.44 -4.96
CA ALA A 34 -5.43 -3.85 -3.63
C ALA A 34 -4.38 -4.65 -2.86
N GLU A 35 -3.70 -5.59 -3.52
CA GLU A 35 -2.69 -6.46 -2.92
C GLU A 35 -1.46 -5.66 -2.45
N GLN A 36 -1.04 -4.67 -3.23
CA GLN A 36 0.08 -3.79 -2.89
C GLN A 36 -0.27 -2.83 -1.74
N ILE A 37 -1.50 -2.31 -1.72
CA ILE A 37 -2.00 -1.49 -0.61
C ILE A 37 -2.05 -2.34 0.67
N GLU A 38 -2.59 -3.55 0.61
CA GLU A 38 -2.62 -4.48 1.76
C GLU A 38 -1.22 -4.74 2.29
N ALA A 39 -0.28 -5.14 1.41
CA ALA A 39 1.11 -5.38 1.79
C ALA A 39 1.75 -4.16 2.46
N LYS A 40 1.48 -2.94 1.94
CA LYS A 40 1.98 -1.70 2.54
C LYS A 40 1.37 -1.42 3.91
N VAL A 41 0.08 -1.70 4.10
CA VAL A 41 -0.58 -1.57 5.40
C VAL A 41 0.06 -2.52 6.43
N LEU A 42 0.25 -3.79 6.07
CA LEU A 42 0.86 -4.79 6.95
C LEU A 42 2.30 -4.40 7.34
N ASP A 43 3.09 -3.98 6.36
CA ASP A 43 4.45 -3.45 6.53
C ASP A 43 4.49 -2.25 7.49
N VAL A 44 3.61 -1.25 7.28
CA VAL A 44 3.50 -0.08 8.16
C VAL A 44 3.12 -0.49 9.59
N LEU A 45 2.21 -1.43 9.75
CA LEU A 45 1.81 -1.93 11.06
C LEU A 45 2.91 -2.80 11.72
N GLY A 46 3.89 -3.29 10.96
CA GLY A 46 4.93 -4.19 11.44
C GLY A 46 4.44 -5.63 11.61
N VAL A 47 3.38 -6.00 10.89
CA VAL A 47 2.72 -7.31 10.97
C VAL A 47 3.18 -8.15 9.79
N ALA A 48 3.92 -9.23 10.04
CA ALA A 48 4.39 -10.12 8.96
C ALA A 48 3.23 -10.89 8.29
N SER A 49 2.17 -11.23 9.04
CA SER A 49 0.88 -11.68 8.53
C SER A 49 -0.19 -11.56 9.62
N ILE A 50 -1.42 -11.15 9.26
CA ILE A 50 -2.54 -10.99 10.22
C ILE A 50 -2.85 -12.33 10.93
N GLY A 51 -2.54 -13.48 10.31
CA GLY A 51 -2.74 -14.78 10.91
C GLY A 51 -1.79 -15.12 12.08
N ALA A 52 -0.63 -14.46 12.19
CA ALA A 52 0.38 -14.72 13.21
C ALA A 52 0.18 -13.90 14.50
N GLN A 53 -0.47 -12.74 14.41
CA GLN A 53 -0.89 -11.94 15.56
C GLN A 53 -2.40 -12.12 15.77
N ARG A 54 -2.76 -13.17 16.50
CA ARG A 54 -4.07 -13.23 17.18
C ARG A 54 -3.92 -12.63 18.57
N ALA A 55 -4.90 -11.84 18.97
CA ALA A 55 -5.04 -11.25 20.31
C ALA A 55 -5.11 -12.33 21.41
#